data_AF-A0A8J5LSX6-F1
#
_entry.id   AF-A0A8J5LSX6-F1
#
_cell.length_a   1.000
_cell.length_b   1.000
_cell.length_c   1.000
_cell.angle_alpha   90.00
_cell.angle_beta   90.00
_cell.angle_gamma   90.00
#
_symmetry.space_group_name_H-M   'P 1'
#
loop_
_entity.id
_entity.type
_entity.pdbx_description
1 polymer ?
#
loop_
_entity_poly.entity_id
_entity_poly.type
_entity_poly.pdbx_seq_one_letter_code
_entity_poly.pdbx_strand_id
1 'polypeptide(L)'
;MGSRRSKADSEASAEQSSLVPRKKPLVIEGYPVEGLSIGGQETCVIFPSLKLAFDIGRCPQRAISQEFLFITHGHMDHIGGLPMYVATRGLYSMKPPTIFVPVSIKEHVEKLFEVHRAIDQSELKHNLVALNVGEEFQLRNDLKVRAFKTYHGYCIYSVKKKLKAEFCGLSGNEIKSLRLSGVEITDTITTPEIAFTGDTMSDFVVDPDNSDVLNARILVMEYSFAIPSECCHKMEHSSVAAVPLQPYLFAFHPVLKEHNLFVEFIYKNKSTFVNDSMSVQHARDYGHTHLFEVNIKLLCAIFE
;
A
#
# COMPACT_ATOMS: atom_id res chain seq x y z
N MET A 1 -10.67 37.56 -69.55
CA MET A 1 -9.50 38.21 -68.89
C MET A 1 -9.57 37.93 -67.41
N GLY A 2 -8.54 37.25 -66.87
CA GLY A 2 -8.19 37.16 -65.44
C GLY A 2 -9.16 36.38 -64.53
N SER A 3 -8.74 35.48 -63.65
CA SER A 3 -7.42 34.95 -63.32
C SER A 3 -7.67 33.70 -62.45
N ARG A 4 -6.90 32.63 -62.69
CA ARG A 4 -6.87 31.41 -61.89
C ARG A 4 -6.49 31.75 -60.46
N ARG A 5 -7.28 31.33 -59.47
CA ARG A 5 -6.83 31.21 -58.08
C ARG A 5 -6.53 29.75 -57.76
N SER A 6 -5.32 29.59 -57.26
CA SER A 6 -4.55 28.39 -56.99
C SER A 6 -5.12 27.56 -55.84
N LYS A 7 -5.01 26.23 -55.98
CA LYS A 7 -4.95 25.28 -54.86
C LYS A 7 -3.75 25.65 -53.97
N ALA A 8 -4.01 26.18 -52.79
CA ALA A 8 -3.12 26.20 -51.64
C ALA A 8 -3.98 26.59 -50.43
N ASP A 9 -3.67 25.99 -49.27
CA ASP A 9 -4.15 26.36 -47.93
C ASP A 9 -5.54 25.85 -47.52
N SER A 10 -5.59 24.58 -47.13
CA SER A 10 -6.52 24.10 -46.09
C SER A 10 -5.85 23.00 -45.24
N GLU A 11 -4.67 23.32 -44.70
CA GLU A 11 -4.10 22.64 -43.54
C GLU A 11 -4.04 23.67 -42.39
N ALA A 12 -5.00 23.61 -41.45
CA ALA A 12 -4.83 24.11 -40.08
C ALA A 12 -6.16 23.98 -39.30
N SER A 13 -6.30 22.89 -38.53
CA SER A 13 -6.92 22.87 -37.20
C SER A 13 -7.04 21.43 -36.69
N ALA A 14 -5.90 20.72 -36.65
CA ALA A 14 -5.78 19.60 -35.72
C ALA A 14 -5.39 20.21 -34.37
N GLU A 15 -6.35 20.29 -33.46
CA GLU A 15 -6.11 20.65 -32.06
C GLU A 15 -4.97 19.80 -31.51
N GLN A 16 -3.86 20.46 -31.16
CA GLN A 16 -2.81 19.90 -30.33
C GLN A 16 -3.39 19.66 -28.94
N SER A 17 -3.95 18.47 -28.71
CA SER A 17 -4.11 17.97 -27.35
C SER A 17 -2.71 17.78 -26.78
N SER A 18 -2.32 18.69 -25.89
CA SER A 18 -1.05 18.64 -25.16
C SER A 18 -0.89 17.28 -24.50
N LEU A 19 -0.02 16.43 -25.07
CA LEU A 19 0.43 15.20 -24.45
C LEU A 19 1.22 15.56 -23.20
N VAL A 20 0.54 15.60 -22.05
CA VAL A 20 1.19 15.63 -20.75
C VAL A 20 2.13 14.43 -20.71
N PRO A 21 3.45 14.61 -20.54
CA PRO A 21 4.38 13.48 -20.53
C PRO A 21 3.98 12.53 -19.40
N ARG A 22 3.74 11.26 -19.76
CA ARG A 22 3.48 10.20 -18.76
C ARG A 22 4.70 10.15 -17.84
N LYS A 23 4.53 10.61 -16.59
CA LYS A 23 5.57 10.48 -15.56
C LYS A 23 5.98 9.02 -15.46
N LYS A 24 7.30 8.78 -15.31
CA LYS A 24 7.82 7.44 -15.06
C LYS A 24 7.18 6.88 -13.77
N PRO A 25 6.82 5.59 -13.75
CA PRO A 25 6.27 4.96 -12.54
C PRO A 25 7.31 5.01 -11.42
N LEU A 26 6.84 5.27 -10.19
CA LEU A 26 7.67 5.20 -8.99
C LEU A 26 8.08 3.74 -8.78
N VAL A 27 9.37 3.51 -8.52
CA VAL A 27 9.92 2.17 -8.27
C VAL A 27 10.72 2.22 -6.98
N ILE A 28 10.27 1.48 -5.97
CA ILE A 28 10.94 1.35 -4.67
C ILE A 28 11.39 -0.09 -4.57
N GLU A 29 12.68 -0.33 -4.34
CA GLU A 29 13.19 -1.70 -4.20
C GLU A 29 12.85 -2.64 -5.35
N GLY A 30 12.82 -2.11 -6.57
CA GLY A 30 12.44 -2.88 -7.76
C GLY A 30 10.95 -3.20 -7.85
N TYR A 31 10.13 -2.76 -6.90
CA TYR A 31 8.67 -2.80 -6.99
C TYR A 31 8.13 -1.51 -7.61
N PRO A 32 7.37 -1.56 -8.71
CA PRO A 32 6.57 -0.43 -9.10
C PRO A 32 5.51 -0.16 -8.02
N VAL A 33 5.39 1.08 -7.59
CA VAL A 33 4.44 1.51 -6.57
C VAL A 33 3.58 2.64 -7.13
N GLU A 34 2.27 2.54 -6.95
CA GLU A 34 1.33 3.58 -7.34
C GLU A 34 0.39 3.84 -6.17
N GLY A 35 0.02 5.09 -5.89
CA GLY A 35 -0.87 5.34 -4.75
C GLY A 35 -1.51 6.72 -4.73
N LEU A 36 -2.59 6.84 -3.98
CA LEU A 36 -3.16 8.10 -3.52
C LEU A 36 -3.28 8.00 -2.01
N SER A 37 -2.85 9.03 -1.29
CA SER A 37 -3.11 9.16 0.14
C SER A 37 -3.28 10.63 0.43
N ILE A 38 -4.51 11.00 0.79
CA ILE A 38 -4.94 12.36 1.10
C ILE A 38 -5.74 12.21 2.39
N GLY A 39 -5.21 12.74 3.50
CA GLY A 39 -5.79 12.55 4.82
C GLY A 39 -7.27 12.93 4.88
N GLY A 40 -8.10 12.01 5.39
CA GLY A 40 -9.55 12.18 5.51
C GLY A 40 -10.32 12.17 4.18
N GLN A 41 -9.66 11.84 3.05
CA GLN A 41 -10.29 11.87 1.72
C GLN A 41 -10.14 10.55 0.97
N GLU A 42 -8.93 10.02 0.88
CA GLU A 42 -8.66 8.75 0.19
C GLU A 42 -7.26 8.22 0.49
N THR A 43 -7.18 6.94 0.86
CA THR A 43 -5.96 6.14 0.87
C THR A 43 -6.14 4.90 -0.04
N CYS A 44 -5.18 4.69 -0.92
CA CYS A 44 -5.04 3.52 -1.77
C CYS A 44 -3.59 3.38 -2.26
N VAL A 45 -2.89 2.33 -1.85
CA VAL A 45 -1.51 2.01 -2.26
C VAL A 45 -1.48 0.71 -3.03
N ILE A 46 -0.76 0.69 -4.16
CA ILE A 46 -0.84 -0.36 -5.16
C ILE A 46 0.57 -0.85 -5.50
N PHE A 47 0.71 -2.18 -5.57
CA PHE A 47 1.90 -2.87 -6.03
C PHE A 47 1.55 -3.72 -7.26
N PRO A 48 1.60 -3.14 -8.48
CA PRO A 48 1.07 -3.79 -9.68
C PRO A 48 1.76 -5.12 -10.02
N SER A 49 3.06 -5.25 -9.74
CA SER A 49 3.82 -6.49 -10.02
C SER A 49 3.35 -7.68 -9.17
N LEU A 50 2.71 -7.41 -8.03
CA LEU A 50 2.17 -8.41 -7.12
C LEU A 50 0.64 -8.53 -7.21
N LYS A 51 -0.01 -7.67 -8.00
CA LYS A 51 -1.48 -7.54 -8.10
C LYS A 51 -2.15 -7.17 -6.78
N LEU A 52 -1.51 -6.34 -5.96
CA LEU A 52 -1.98 -5.96 -4.62
C LEU A 52 -2.44 -4.51 -4.59
N ALA A 53 -3.50 -4.25 -3.82
CA ALA A 53 -3.88 -2.93 -3.34
C ALA A 53 -4.11 -2.97 -1.81
N PHE A 54 -3.67 -1.93 -1.13
CA PHE A 54 -3.96 -1.65 0.28
C PHE A 54 -4.87 -0.43 0.35
N ASP A 55 -6.03 -0.62 0.98
CA ASP A 55 -7.14 0.31 1.03
C ASP A 55 -7.63 0.79 -0.34
N ILE A 56 -8.83 1.37 -0.37
CA ILE A 56 -9.53 1.77 -1.58
C ILE A 56 -10.51 2.92 -1.36
N GLY A 57 -10.07 4.00 -0.72
CA GLY A 57 -10.95 5.12 -0.34
C GLY A 57 -11.98 5.58 -1.37
N ARG A 58 -11.56 5.98 -2.58
CA ARG A 58 -12.47 6.37 -3.68
C ARG A 58 -12.29 5.54 -4.94
N CYS A 59 -11.60 4.40 -4.83
CA CYS A 59 -11.36 3.47 -5.93
C CYS A 59 -10.67 4.12 -7.15
N PRO A 60 -9.36 4.39 -7.09
CA PRO A 60 -8.66 4.94 -8.23
C PRO A 60 -8.61 3.92 -9.37
N GLN A 61 -8.71 4.37 -10.63
CA GLN A 61 -8.81 3.48 -11.80
C GLN A 61 -7.71 2.40 -11.89
N ARG A 62 -6.51 2.70 -11.40
CA ARG A 62 -5.38 1.75 -11.34
C ARG A 62 -5.54 0.62 -10.33
N ALA A 63 -6.38 0.79 -9.30
CA ALA A 63 -6.70 -0.26 -8.34
C ALA A 63 -7.55 -1.37 -8.99
N ILE A 64 -8.33 -1.06 -10.02
CA ILE A 64 -9.23 -2.00 -10.70
C ILE A 64 -8.48 -3.25 -11.20
N SER A 65 -7.21 -3.14 -11.62
CA SER A 65 -6.44 -4.28 -12.13
C SER A 65 -5.87 -5.20 -11.05
N GLN A 66 -5.91 -4.81 -9.78
CA GLN A 66 -5.37 -5.59 -8.67
C GLN A 66 -6.30 -6.74 -8.30
N GLU A 67 -5.76 -7.90 -7.95
CA GLU A 67 -6.52 -9.13 -7.67
C GLU A 67 -6.77 -9.31 -6.16
N PHE A 68 -5.80 -8.87 -5.35
CA PHE A 68 -5.86 -8.93 -3.90
C PHE A 68 -5.98 -7.51 -3.35
N LEU A 69 -7.02 -7.27 -2.57
CA LEU A 69 -7.27 -5.99 -1.90
C LEU A 69 -7.27 -6.20 -0.40
N PHE A 70 -6.47 -5.44 0.33
CA PHE A 70 -6.38 -5.51 1.79
C PHE A 70 -6.94 -4.23 2.38
N ILE A 71 -8.07 -4.33 3.08
CA ILE A 71 -8.67 -3.21 3.80
C ILE A 71 -8.17 -3.23 5.23
N THR A 72 -7.59 -2.14 5.70
CA THR A 72 -7.07 -2.04 7.07
C THR A 72 -8.18 -1.78 8.06
N HIS A 73 -9.10 -0.86 7.77
CA HIS A 73 -10.19 -0.53 8.67
C HIS A 73 -11.37 0.13 7.94
N GLY A 74 -12.44 0.45 8.69
CA GLY A 74 -13.73 0.85 8.14
C GLY A 74 -13.92 2.35 7.88
N HIS A 75 -12.88 3.20 8.01
CA HIS A 75 -13.05 4.63 7.69
C HIS A 75 -13.31 4.82 6.20
N MET A 76 -14.11 5.83 5.88
CA MET A 76 -14.64 6.03 4.52
C MET A 76 -13.54 6.28 3.49
N ASP A 77 -12.49 6.97 3.87
CA ASP A 77 -11.31 7.21 3.05
C ASP A 77 -10.40 5.99 2.88
N HIS A 78 -10.69 4.86 3.54
CA HIS A 78 -9.99 3.59 3.35
C HIS A 78 -10.86 2.53 2.65
N ILE A 79 -12.18 2.54 2.83
CA ILE A 79 -13.06 1.49 2.30
C ILE A 79 -14.11 1.98 1.29
N GLY A 80 -14.36 3.30 1.19
CA GLY A 80 -15.53 3.85 0.50
C GLY A 80 -15.70 3.43 -0.96
N GLY A 81 -14.61 3.18 -1.67
CA GLY A 81 -14.59 2.75 -3.07
C GLY A 81 -14.82 1.25 -3.27
N LEU A 82 -15.01 0.46 -2.21
CA LEU A 82 -15.06 -1.00 -2.28
C LEU A 82 -16.18 -1.55 -3.21
N PRO A 83 -17.44 -1.06 -3.16
CA PRO A 83 -18.47 -1.51 -4.09
C PRO A 83 -18.13 -1.13 -5.54
N MET A 84 -17.65 0.09 -5.76
CA MET A 84 -17.24 0.58 -7.09
C MET A 84 -16.14 -0.27 -7.70
N TYR A 85 -15.16 -0.70 -6.90
CA TYR A 85 -14.08 -1.58 -7.31
C TYR A 85 -14.61 -2.92 -7.84
N VAL A 86 -15.48 -3.59 -7.08
CA VAL A 86 -16.05 -4.89 -7.48
C VAL A 86 -16.96 -4.73 -8.69
N ALA A 87 -17.83 -3.71 -8.71
CA ALA A 87 -18.72 -3.43 -9.83
C ALA A 87 -17.94 -3.19 -11.13
N THR A 88 -16.90 -2.37 -11.09
CA THR A 88 -16.08 -2.04 -12.27
C THR A 88 -15.32 -3.26 -12.79
N ARG A 89 -14.80 -4.12 -11.90
CA ARG A 89 -14.19 -5.40 -12.31
C ARG A 89 -15.19 -6.32 -12.98
N GLY A 90 -16.43 -6.39 -12.47
CA GLY A 90 -17.53 -7.13 -13.09
C GLY A 90 -17.87 -6.59 -14.48
N LEU A 91 -17.97 -5.27 -14.62
CA LEU A 91 -18.20 -4.60 -15.91
C LEU A 91 -17.13 -4.95 -16.95
N TYR A 92 -15.87 -5.06 -16.52
CA TYR A 92 -14.75 -5.45 -17.38
C TYR A 92 -14.57 -6.97 -17.52
N SER A 93 -15.52 -7.77 -17.04
CA SER A 93 -15.46 -9.24 -17.07
C SER A 93 -14.17 -9.81 -16.48
N MET A 94 -13.62 -9.13 -15.46
CA MET A 94 -12.41 -9.56 -14.77
C MET A 94 -12.74 -10.65 -13.76
N LYS A 95 -11.73 -11.44 -13.37
CA LYS A 95 -11.85 -12.40 -12.28
C LYS A 95 -12.35 -11.70 -11.00
N PRO A 96 -13.30 -12.27 -10.25
CA PRO A 96 -13.68 -11.76 -8.93
C PRO A 96 -12.45 -11.53 -8.03
N PRO A 97 -12.34 -10.36 -7.38
CA PRO A 97 -11.21 -10.07 -6.51
C PRO A 97 -11.30 -10.85 -5.20
N THR A 98 -10.17 -11.00 -4.53
CA THR A 98 -10.12 -11.47 -3.13
C THR A 98 -9.86 -10.27 -2.23
N ILE A 99 -10.78 -10.01 -1.32
CA ILE A 99 -10.78 -8.85 -0.43
C ILE A 99 -10.52 -9.37 0.98
N PHE A 100 -9.47 -8.87 1.60
CA PHE A 100 -9.09 -9.15 2.98
C PHE A 100 -9.56 -8.00 3.87
N VAL A 101 -10.19 -8.34 4.98
CA VAL A 101 -10.70 -7.38 5.97
C VAL A 101 -10.39 -7.86 7.39
N PRO A 102 -10.34 -6.98 8.40
CA PRO A 102 -10.39 -7.39 9.79
C PRO A 102 -11.66 -8.18 10.08
N VAL A 103 -11.57 -9.19 10.94
CA VAL A 103 -12.74 -9.95 11.42
C VAL A 103 -13.83 -9.04 11.99
N SER A 104 -13.44 -7.95 12.67
CA SER A 104 -14.37 -6.98 13.29
C SER A 104 -15.31 -6.29 12.30
N ILE A 105 -14.90 -6.11 11.04
CA ILE A 105 -15.73 -5.42 10.03
C ILE A 105 -16.35 -6.36 8.99
N LYS A 106 -16.03 -7.66 9.01
CA LYS A 106 -16.47 -8.62 7.98
C LYS A 106 -17.99 -8.57 7.76
N GLU A 107 -18.78 -8.73 8.82
CA GLU A 107 -20.25 -8.75 8.71
C GLU A 107 -20.81 -7.42 8.16
N HIS A 108 -20.15 -6.30 8.47
CA HIS A 108 -20.55 -4.98 7.99
C HIS A 108 -20.26 -4.85 6.49
N VAL A 109 -19.15 -5.39 6.02
CA VAL A 109 -18.79 -5.44 4.59
C VAL A 109 -19.72 -6.37 3.81
N GLU A 110 -20.11 -7.52 4.38
CA GLU A 110 -21.11 -8.40 3.77
C GLU A 110 -22.44 -7.67 3.59
N LYS A 111 -22.94 -6.98 4.63
CA LYS A 111 -24.15 -6.15 4.56
C LYS A 111 -24.02 -5.00 3.55
N LEU A 112 -22.85 -4.35 3.45
CA LEU A 112 -22.59 -3.31 2.46
C LEU A 112 -22.82 -3.85 1.03
N PHE A 113 -22.29 -5.03 0.73
CA PHE A 113 -22.51 -5.64 -0.58
C PHE A 113 -23.96 -6.06 -0.80
N GLU A 114 -24.67 -6.58 0.21
CA GLU A 114 -26.10 -6.89 0.07
C GLU A 114 -26.94 -5.65 -0.26
N VAL A 115 -26.66 -4.52 0.42
CA VAL A 115 -27.33 -3.25 0.13
C VAL A 115 -27.04 -2.80 -1.31
N HIS A 116 -25.78 -2.85 -1.75
CA HIS A 116 -25.44 -2.46 -3.11
C HIS A 116 -26.01 -3.41 -4.17
N ARG A 117 -26.07 -4.73 -3.92
CA ARG A 117 -26.73 -5.69 -4.82
C ARG A 117 -28.22 -5.36 -4.98
N ALA A 118 -28.90 -5.00 -3.90
CA ALA A 118 -30.32 -4.64 -3.94
C ALA A 118 -30.59 -3.35 -4.74
N ILE A 119 -29.67 -2.38 -4.70
CA ILE A 119 -29.80 -1.10 -5.40
C ILE A 119 -29.37 -1.21 -6.87
N ASP A 120 -28.17 -1.72 -7.11
CA ASP A 120 -27.49 -1.77 -8.42
C ASP A 120 -27.95 -2.96 -9.28
N GLN A 121 -28.57 -3.97 -8.67
CA GLN A 121 -29.01 -5.21 -9.31
C GLN A 121 -27.87 -6.00 -9.98
N SER A 122 -26.62 -5.76 -9.56
CA SER A 122 -25.44 -6.50 -10.00
C SER A 122 -25.06 -7.60 -9.00
N GLU A 123 -24.39 -8.66 -9.48
CA GLU A 123 -24.00 -9.77 -8.61
C GLU A 123 -22.90 -9.39 -7.59
N LEU A 124 -22.09 -8.38 -7.92
CA LEU A 124 -20.91 -7.96 -7.16
C LEU A 124 -20.07 -9.16 -6.69
N LYS A 125 -19.67 -10.03 -7.62
CA LYS A 125 -18.90 -11.25 -7.32
C LYS A 125 -17.54 -10.89 -6.73
N HIS A 126 -17.27 -11.38 -5.51
CA HIS A 126 -16.00 -11.23 -4.81
C HIS A 126 -15.81 -12.37 -3.81
N ASN A 127 -14.56 -12.58 -3.38
CA ASN A 127 -14.23 -13.46 -2.26
C ASN A 127 -13.87 -12.58 -1.05
N LEU A 128 -14.62 -12.68 0.04
CA LEU A 128 -14.34 -11.93 1.27
C LEU A 128 -13.67 -12.85 2.29
N VAL A 129 -12.43 -12.53 2.65
CA VAL A 129 -11.62 -13.26 3.64
C VAL A 129 -11.40 -12.34 4.83
N ALA A 130 -11.64 -12.84 6.04
CA ALA A 130 -11.28 -12.11 7.24
C ALA A 130 -10.04 -12.71 7.89
N LEU A 131 -9.18 -11.86 8.42
CA LEU A 131 -7.97 -12.25 9.14
C LEU A 131 -7.98 -11.64 10.54
N ASN A 132 -7.64 -12.44 11.54
CA ASN A 132 -7.22 -11.96 12.85
C ASN A 132 -5.75 -11.59 12.83
N VAL A 133 -5.33 -10.75 13.78
CA VAL A 133 -3.91 -10.47 14.02
C VAL A 133 -3.14 -11.79 14.20
N GLY A 134 -2.03 -11.94 13.49
CA GLY A 134 -1.19 -13.12 13.46
C GLY A 134 -1.61 -14.19 12.46
N GLU A 135 -2.84 -14.15 11.93
CA GLU A 135 -3.29 -15.12 10.91
C GLU A 135 -2.59 -14.89 9.57
N GLU A 136 -2.24 -16.00 8.93
CA GLU A 136 -1.61 -16.02 7.62
C GLU A 136 -2.56 -16.56 6.54
N PHE A 137 -2.42 -16.03 5.33
CA PHE A 137 -3.13 -16.54 4.16
C PHE A 137 -2.19 -16.68 2.97
N GLN A 138 -2.21 -17.85 2.31
CA GLN A 138 -1.42 -18.11 1.12
C GLN A 138 -2.12 -17.50 -0.11
N LEU A 139 -1.56 -16.41 -0.66
CA LEU A 139 -2.10 -15.72 -1.84
C LEU A 139 -1.76 -16.48 -3.13
N ARG A 140 -0.52 -16.95 -3.24
CA ARG A 140 0.06 -17.70 -4.36
C ARG A 140 1.14 -18.64 -3.83
N ASN A 141 1.67 -19.55 -4.64
CA ASN A 141 2.75 -20.45 -4.19
C ASN A 141 4.01 -19.74 -3.65
N ASP A 142 4.26 -18.51 -4.10
CA ASP A 142 5.43 -17.69 -3.80
C ASP A 142 5.12 -16.50 -2.88
N LEU A 143 3.87 -16.33 -2.45
CA LEU A 143 3.42 -15.13 -1.74
C LEU A 143 2.37 -15.45 -0.67
N LYS A 144 2.59 -14.99 0.55
CA LYS A 144 1.60 -15.04 1.64
C LYS A 144 1.41 -13.66 2.28
N VAL A 145 0.29 -13.47 2.96
CA VAL A 145 0.03 -12.30 3.80
C VAL A 145 -0.07 -12.74 5.25
N ARG A 146 0.31 -11.89 6.19
CA ARG A 146 -0.01 -11.98 7.61
C ARG A 146 -0.61 -10.67 8.09
N ALA A 147 -1.69 -10.73 8.87
CA ALA A 147 -2.17 -9.55 9.57
C ALA A 147 -1.34 -9.30 10.84
N PHE A 148 -1.06 -8.05 11.16
CA PHE A 148 -0.32 -7.66 12.37
C PHE A 148 -1.03 -6.54 13.13
N LYS A 149 -0.58 -6.29 14.36
CA LYS A 149 -1.26 -5.41 15.30
C LYS A 149 -0.90 -3.94 15.06
N THR A 150 -1.89 -3.19 14.60
CA THR A 150 -2.01 -1.73 14.67
C THR A 150 -3.47 -1.44 15.03
N TYR A 151 -4.23 -0.67 14.25
CA TYR A 151 -5.66 -0.89 14.10
C TYR A 151 -5.93 -2.20 13.35
N HIS A 152 -5.27 -2.40 12.21
CA HIS A 152 -5.07 -3.68 11.53
C HIS A 152 -4.11 -3.50 10.34
N GLY A 153 -2.89 -4.04 10.43
CA GLY A 153 -1.88 -3.95 9.38
C GLY A 153 -1.70 -5.25 8.62
N TYR A 154 -1.09 -5.21 7.43
CA TYR A 154 -0.79 -6.40 6.63
C TYR A 154 0.67 -6.43 6.19
N CYS A 155 1.34 -7.56 6.42
CA CYS A 155 2.68 -7.82 5.91
C CYS A 155 2.64 -8.94 4.86
N ILE A 156 3.20 -8.66 3.69
CA ILE A 156 3.35 -9.56 2.56
C ILE A 156 4.72 -10.20 2.62
N TYR A 157 4.77 -11.53 2.56
CA TYR A 157 6.00 -12.29 2.58
C TYR A 157 6.20 -13.02 1.26
N SER A 158 7.42 -12.98 0.73
CA SER A 158 7.85 -13.91 -0.30
C SER A 158 8.10 -15.29 0.32
N VAL A 159 7.71 -16.34 -0.39
CA VAL A 159 7.86 -17.74 0.04
C VAL A 159 8.74 -18.45 -0.97
N LYS A 160 9.91 -18.93 -0.52
CA LYS A 160 10.88 -19.65 -1.35
C LYS A 160 11.10 -21.04 -0.77
N LYS A 161 10.98 -22.07 -1.60
CA LYS A 161 11.32 -23.44 -1.24
C LYS A 161 12.74 -23.73 -1.69
N LYS A 162 13.64 -24.04 -0.75
CA LYS A 162 15.01 -24.46 -1.04
C LYS A 162 15.15 -25.94 -0.71
N LEU A 163 15.92 -26.67 -1.52
CA LEU A 163 16.23 -28.06 -1.23
C LEU A 163 16.96 -28.16 0.12
N LYS A 164 16.55 -29.10 0.98
CA LYS A 164 17.24 -29.33 2.26
C LYS A 164 18.69 -29.70 2.01
N ALA A 165 19.58 -29.25 2.89
CA ALA A 165 21.01 -29.49 2.77
C ALA A 165 21.36 -30.99 2.66
N GLU A 166 20.60 -31.85 3.32
CA GLU A 166 20.75 -33.32 3.28
C GLU A 166 20.46 -33.96 1.91
N PHE A 167 19.76 -33.26 1.03
CA PHE A 167 19.48 -33.72 -0.33
C PHE A 167 20.32 -33.00 -1.40
N CYS A 168 21.18 -32.05 -0.99
CA CYS A 168 22.11 -31.38 -1.89
C CYS A 168 23.13 -32.38 -2.45
N GLY A 169 23.23 -32.48 -3.78
CA GLY A 169 24.15 -33.39 -4.47
C GLY A 169 23.50 -34.69 -4.98
N LEU A 170 22.26 -34.98 -4.57
CA LEU A 170 21.47 -36.05 -5.19
C LEU A 170 21.12 -35.69 -6.64
N SER A 171 21.02 -36.70 -7.50
CA SER A 171 20.57 -36.53 -8.88
C SER A 171 19.10 -36.11 -8.93
N GLY A 172 18.69 -35.45 -10.02
CA GLY A 172 17.29 -35.05 -10.20
C GLY A 172 16.30 -36.21 -10.16
N ASN A 173 16.72 -37.43 -10.53
CA ASN A 173 15.90 -38.64 -10.47
C ASN A 173 15.68 -39.11 -9.03
N GLU A 174 16.71 -39.07 -8.20
CA GLU A 174 16.63 -39.42 -6.77
C GLU A 174 15.74 -38.43 -6.02
N ILE A 175 15.92 -37.13 -6.27
CA ILE A 175 15.07 -36.06 -5.69
C ILE A 175 13.60 -36.25 -6.08
N LYS A 176 13.33 -36.59 -7.34
CA LYS A 176 11.96 -36.86 -7.82
C LYS A 176 11.35 -38.08 -7.13
N SER A 177 12.11 -39.16 -6.96
CA SER A 177 11.67 -40.37 -6.26
C SER A 177 11.31 -40.06 -4.80
N LEU A 178 12.17 -39.33 -4.09
CA LEU A 178 11.92 -38.89 -2.72
C LEU A 178 10.65 -38.05 -2.61
N ARG A 179 10.46 -37.08 -3.52
CA ARG A 179 9.24 -36.26 -3.56
C ARG A 179 7.98 -37.10 -3.81
N LEU A 180 8.04 -38.10 -4.69
CA LEU A 180 6.91 -39.01 -4.96
C LEU A 180 6.61 -39.94 -3.78
N SER A 181 7.62 -40.29 -2.98
CA SER A 181 7.46 -41.07 -1.76
C SER A 181 6.88 -40.26 -0.57
N GLY A 182 6.61 -38.97 -0.76
CA GLY A 182 6.02 -38.09 0.25
C GLY A 182 7.02 -37.47 1.22
N VAL A 183 8.33 -37.65 0.99
CA VAL A 183 9.38 -37.03 1.82
C VAL A 183 9.42 -35.52 1.54
N GLU A 184 9.39 -34.72 2.61
CA GLU A 184 9.55 -33.28 2.51
C GLU A 184 11.01 -32.91 2.23
N ILE A 185 11.31 -32.71 0.95
CA ILE A 185 12.66 -32.46 0.45
C ILE A 185 13.11 -31.00 0.49
N THR A 186 12.22 -30.06 0.84
CA THR A 186 12.50 -28.62 0.80
C THR A 186 12.24 -27.94 2.13
N ASP A 187 13.11 -27.02 2.51
CA ASP A 187 12.85 -26.01 3.54
C ASP A 187 12.09 -24.84 2.93
N THR A 188 11.11 -24.32 3.69
CA THR A 188 10.38 -23.11 3.31
C THR A 188 11.00 -21.91 4.00
N ILE A 189 11.48 -20.96 3.20
CA ILE A 189 12.04 -19.69 3.66
C ILE A 189 11.04 -18.59 3.35
N THR A 190 10.70 -17.79 4.34
CA THR A 190 9.78 -16.66 4.21
C THR A 190 10.50 -15.35 4.51
N THR A 191 10.33 -14.34 3.67
CA THR A 191 10.98 -13.04 3.82
C THR A 191 9.93 -11.93 3.74
N PRO A 192 9.87 -10.99 4.71
CA PRO A 192 8.92 -9.89 4.65
C PRO A 192 9.30 -8.91 3.53
N GLU A 193 8.39 -8.70 2.58
CA GLU A 193 8.61 -7.84 1.41
C GLU A 193 7.93 -6.49 1.57
N ILE A 194 6.63 -6.48 1.91
CA ILE A 194 5.85 -5.24 1.98
C ILE A 194 5.01 -5.25 3.25
N ALA A 195 5.20 -4.28 4.13
CA ALA A 195 4.33 -4.01 5.25
C ALA A 195 3.47 -2.77 4.97
N PHE A 196 2.19 -2.81 5.31
CA PHE A 196 1.29 -1.67 5.29
C PHE A 196 0.58 -1.58 6.64
N THR A 197 0.83 -0.51 7.39
CA THR A 197 0.32 -0.38 8.76
C THR A 197 -1.16 -0.03 8.82
N GLY A 198 -1.69 0.57 7.75
CA GLY A 198 -2.92 1.37 7.82
C GLY A 198 -2.74 2.52 8.80
N ASP A 199 -3.85 2.98 9.36
CA ASP A 199 -3.81 3.97 10.40
C ASP A 199 -3.19 3.38 11.67
N THR A 200 -2.27 4.11 12.30
CA THR A 200 -1.54 3.59 13.44
C THR A 200 -0.99 4.68 14.37
N MET A 201 -0.81 4.28 15.63
CA MET A 201 -0.13 5.05 16.68
C MET A 201 1.39 4.75 16.70
N SER A 202 2.17 5.68 17.26
CA SER A 202 3.64 5.59 17.35
C SER A 202 4.13 4.38 18.16
N ASP A 203 3.30 3.88 19.07
CA ASP A 203 3.58 2.69 19.87
C ASP A 203 3.88 1.46 18.99
N PHE A 204 3.36 1.41 17.76
CA PHE A 204 3.68 0.37 16.77
C PHE A 204 5.19 0.17 16.58
N VAL A 205 5.94 1.27 16.54
CA VAL A 205 7.38 1.26 16.24
C VAL A 205 8.21 0.68 17.38
N VAL A 206 7.78 0.90 18.62
CA VAL A 206 8.52 0.46 19.82
C VAL A 206 8.05 -0.90 20.33
N ASP A 207 7.00 -1.46 19.75
CA ASP A 207 6.47 -2.78 20.11
C ASP A 207 7.40 -3.88 19.53
N PRO A 208 8.06 -4.69 20.38
CA PRO A 208 8.96 -5.75 19.93
C PRO A 208 8.27 -6.81 19.06
N ASP A 209 6.95 -6.98 19.21
CA ASP A 209 6.16 -7.94 18.43
C ASP A 209 6.06 -7.54 16.95
N ASN A 210 6.36 -6.27 16.61
CA ASN A 210 6.34 -5.75 15.24
C ASN A 210 7.72 -5.80 14.54
N SER A 211 8.72 -6.41 15.18
CA SER A 211 10.10 -6.44 14.65
C SER A 211 10.21 -7.03 13.24
N ASP A 212 9.40 -8.02 12.87
CA ASP A 212 9.43 -8.60 11.52
C ASP A 212 8.81 -7.69 10.46
N VAL A 213 7.78 -6.91 10.84
CA VAL A 213 7.15 -5.88 10.02
C VAL A 213 8.12 -4.73 9.76
N LEU A 214 8.88 -4.30 10.78
CA LEU A 214 9.91 -3.27 10.66
C LEU A 214 11.07 -3.70 9.75
N ASN A 215 11.32 -5.00 9.64
CA ASN A 215 12.32 -5.57 8.74
C ASN A 215 11.79 -5.81 7.31
N ALA A 216 10.55 -5.44 7.00
CA ALA A 216 10.01 -5.57 5.65
C ALA A 216 10.80 -4.71 4.66
N ARG A 217 11.02 -5.24 3.45
CA ARG A 217 11.75 -4.55 2.40
C ARG A 217 11.12 -3.20 2.01
N ILE A 218 9.80 -3.06 2.12
CA ILE A 218 9.09 -1.79 2.02
C ILE A 218 8.11 -1.72 3.18
N LEU A 219 8.21 -0.71 4.03
CA LEU A 219 7.24 -0.46 5.10
C LEU A 219 6.46 0.82 4.78
N VAL A 220 5.17 0.69 4.51
CA VAL A 220 4.26 1.80 4.29
C VAL A 220 3.53 2.13 5.58
N MET A 221 3.79 3.30 6.13
CA MET A 221 3.25 3.74 7.42
C MET A 221 2.57 5.10 7.30
N GLU A 222 1.43 5.23 7.96
CA GLU A 222 0.74 6.51 8.14
C GLU A 222 1.63 7.51 8.88
N TYR A 223 1.49 8.78 8.52
CA TYR A 223 2.00 9.87 9.32
C TYR A 223 1.11 11.09 9.16
N SER A 224 0.43 11.42 10.24
CA SER A 224 -0.50 12.53 10.27
C SER A 224 0.06 13.69 11.11
N PHE A 225 -0.21 14.92 10.68
CA PHE A 225 0.06 16.20 11.37
C PHE A 225 1.45 16.86 11.15
N ALA A 226 1.42 18.20 11.05
CA ALA A 226 2.54 19.08 10.70
C ALA A 226 3.31 19.62 11.92
N ILE A 227 4.53 20.10 11.69
CA ILE A 227 5.42 20.73 12.68
C ILE A 227 4.98 22.21 12.87
N PRO A 228 4.86 22.74 14.10
CA PRO A 228 4.87 24.18 14.31
C PRO A 228 6.26 24.75 14.01
N SER A 229 6.30 25.83 13.22
CA SER A 229 7.53 26.41 12.63
C SER A 229 8.68 26.65 13.62
N GLU A 230 8.41 26.87 14.90
CA GLU A 230 9.41 27.09 15.95
C GLU A 230 10.31 25.87 16.22
N CYS A 231 9.85 24.64 15.93
CA CYS A 231 10.68 23.44 16.08
C CYS A 231 11.66 23.22 14.90
N CYS A 232 11.43 23.82 13.73
CA CYS A 232 12.34 23.69 12.58
C CYS A 232 13.73 24.29 12.85
N HIS A 233 13.81 25.42 13.55
CA HIS A 233 15.10 26.09 13.81
C HIS A 233 16.03 25.31 14.74
N LYS A 234 15.52 24.39 15.56
CA LYS A 234 16.39 23.52 16.39
C LYS A 234 17.00 22.35 15.59
N MET A 235 16.44 21.99 14.44
CA MET A 235 16.99 20.94 13.57
C MET A 235 18.01 21.45 12.53
N GLU A 236 18.11 22.77 12.33
CA GLU A 236 19.07 23.39 11.40
C GLU A 236 20.54 23.17 11.79
N HIS A 237 20.83 22.78 13.03
CA HIS A 237 22.19 22.47 13.48
C HIS A 237 22.66 21.03 13.21
N SER A 238 21.81 20.18 12.61
CA SER A 238 22.14 18.81 12.24
C SER A 238 21.75 18.55 10.78
N SER A 239 22.63 18.89 9.83
CA SER A 239 22.76 18.45 8.42
C SER A 239 21.53 18.08 7.56
N VAL A 240 20.30 18.37 7.98
CA VAL A 240 19.05 17.94 7.37
C VAL A 240 18.26 19.20 7.08
N ALA A 241 18.21 19.58 5.80
CA ALA A 241 17.42 20.73 5.36
C ALA A 241 15.93 20.40 5.51
N ALA A 242 15.27 21.07 6.44
CA ALA A 242 13.82 20.99 6.63
C ALA A 242 13.12 21.73 5.47
N VAL A 243 12.34 21.00 4.68
CA VAL A 243 11.40 21.58 3.70
C VAL A 243 10.02 21.64 4.39
N PRO A 244 9.18 22.67 4.16
CA PRO A 244 7.83 22.74 4.74
C PRO A 244 6.95 21.65 4.12
N LEU A 245 6.35 20.80 4.96
CA LEU A 245 5.78 19.52 4.55
C LEU A 245 4.35 19.34 5.12
N GLN A 246 3.35 19.20 4.22
CA GLN A 246 1.93 18.85 4.47
C GLN A 246 1.80 17.35 4.86
N PRO A 247 0.66 16.75 5.27
CA PRO A 247 0.65 15.33 5.66
C PRO A 247 0.91 14.40 4.47
N TYR A 248 1.76 13.39 4.70
CA TYR A 248 2.28 12.47 3.70
C TYR A 248 2.14 11.02 4.18
N LEU A 249 1.91 10.09 3.26
CA LEU A 249 2.10 8.66 3.51
C LEU A 249 3.58 8.31 3.29
N PHE A 250 4.21 7.64 4.25
CA PHE A 250 5.64 7.33 4.24
C PHE A 250 5.85 5.88 3.83
N ALA A 251 6.73 5.64 2.85
CA ALA A 251 7.28 4.32 2.57
C ALA A 251 8.75 4.30 3.02
N PHE A 252 9.07 3.48 4.01
CA PHE A 252 10.41 3.24 4.53
C PHE A 252 11.09 2.12 3.75
N HIS A 253 12.38 2.29 3.53
CA HIS A 253 13.28 1.26 3.02
C HIS A 253 14.25 0.82 4.13
N PRO A 254 14.49 -0.48 4.40
CA PRO A 254 15.43 -0.92 5.42
C PRO A 254 16.91 -0.70 5.08
N VAL A 255 17.29 -0.31 3.85
CA VAL A 255 18.65 0.23 3.55
C VAL A 255 18.69 1.73 3.83
N LEU A 256 18.32 2.12 5.04
CA LEU A 256 18.60 3.45 5.62
C LEU A 256 19.74 3.36 6.65
N LYS A 257 20.43 2.21 6.74
CA LYS A 257 21.54 1.97 7.69
C LYS A 257 22.86 2.67 7.37
N GLU A 258 23.10 3.14 6.14
CA GLU A 258 24.44 3.70 5.79
C GLU A 258 24.47 5.05 5.06
N HIS A 259 23.36 5.53 4.49
CA HIS A 259 23.40 6.76 3.70
C HIS A 259 22.20 7.66 4.03
N ASN A 260 22.48 8.71 4.82
CA ASN A 260 21.62 9.86 5.06
C ASN A 260 20.85 10.30 3.79
N LEU A 261 19.51 10.33 3.89
CA LEU A 261 18.47 10.77 2.91
C LEU A 261 18.08 9.70 1.84
N PHE A 262 16.82 9.46 1.45
CA PHE A 262 15.64 10.32 1.20
C PHE A 262 14.31 9.53 1.36
N VAL A 263 13.24 10.22 1.75
CA VAL A 263 11.85 9.75 1.84
C VAL A 263 11.14 10.00 0.50
N GLU A 264 10.62 8.97 -0.19
CA GLU A 264 9.90 9.17 -1.45
C GLU A 264 8.37 9.08 -1.29
N PHE A 265 7.74 10.20 -1.60
CA PHE A 265 6.34 10.52 -1.35
C PHE A 265 5.40 9.95 -2.42
N ILE A 266 4.34 9.25 -2.02
CA ILE A 266 3.22 8.96 -2.93
C ILE A 266 2.38 10.24 -3.06
N TYR A 267 2.70 11.06 -4.07
CA TYR A 267 2.03 12.35 -4.30
C TYR A 267 0.83 12.23 -5.25
N LYS A 268 -0.34 12.71 -4.80
CA LYS A 268 -1.28 13.47 -5.65
C LYS A 268 -2.22 14.36 -4.81
N ASN A 269 -1.89 15.66 -4.81
CA ASN A 269 -2.75 16.84 -4.61
C ASN A 269 -3.62 16.99 -3.35
N LYS A 270 -3.28 18.06 -2.60
CA LYS A 270 -4.08 18.83 -1.63
C LYS A 270 -4.49 18.08 -0.36
N SER A 271 -3.67 18.21 0.68
CA SER A 271 -4.13 17.97 2.06
C SER A 271 -4.95 19.16 2.58
N THR A 272 -5.93 18.86 3.44
CA THR A 272 -6.92 19.81 3.98
C THR A 272 -6.69 20.25 5.43
N PHE A 273 -5.56 19.95 6.06
CA PHE A 273 -5.32 20.39 7.45
C PHE A 273 -3.85 20.84 7.63
N VAL A 274 -3.63 22.15 7.52
CA VAL A 274 -2.30 22.81 7.49
C VAL A 274 -2.06 23.67 8.74
N ASN A 275 -2.89 23.53 9.76
CA ASN A 275 -2.85 24.43 10.92
C ASN A 275 -2.64 23.64 12.21
N ASP A 276 -1.94 24.24 13.18
CA ASP A 276 -1.76 23.77 14.58
C ASP A 276 -3.07 23.61 15.38
N SER A 277 -4.20 23.44 14.69
CA SER A 277 -5.55 23.35 15.26
C SER A 277 -5.88 21.99 15.86
N MET A 278 -5.03 20.98 15.67
CA MET A 278 -5.27 19.60 16.10
C MET A 278 -4.29 19.26 17.22
N SER A 279 -4.82 18.89 18.39
CA SER A 279 -3.99 18.47 19.53
C SER A 279 -3.53 17.03 19.38
N VAL A 280 -2.48 16.64 20.12
CA VAL A 280 -2.04 15.24 20.26
C VAL A 280 -3.19 14.34 20.70
N GLN A 281 -4.04 14.82 21.62
CA GLN A 281 -5.20 14.05 22.08
C GLN A 281 -6.23 13.85 20.96
N HIS A 282 -6.45 14.87 20.13
CA HIS A 282 -7.36 14.75 18.99
C HIS A 282 -6.85 13.72 17.97
N ALA A 283 -5.55 13.70 17.66
CA ALA A 283 -4.98 12.67 16.79
C ALA A 283 -5.20 11.25 17.36
N ARG A 284 -4.93 11.07 18.66
CA ARG A 284 -5.14 9.80 19.38
C ARG A 284 -6.59 9.34 19.37
N ASP A 285 -7.55 10.25 19.57
CA ASP A 285 -8.98 9.92 19.59
C ASP A 285 -9.47 9.32 18.27
N TYR A 286 -8.78 9.63 17.16
CA TYR A 286 -9.05 9.09 15.82
C TYR A 286 -8.06 8.01 15.37
N GLY A 287 -7.12 7.63 16.24
CA GLY A 287 -6.17 6.54 15.96
C GLY A 287 -4.96 6.90 15.13
N HIS A 288 -4.64 8.18 15.04
CA HIS A 288 -3.52 8.69 14.30
C HIS A 288 -2.36 9.07 15.22
N THR A 289 -1.14 8.84 14.77
CA THR A 289 0.06 9.35 15.45
C THR A 289 0.20 10.84 15.23
N HIS A 290 0.32 11.63 16.30
CA HIS A 290 0.71 13.03 16.18
C HIS A 290 2.24 13.19 16.08
N LEU A 291 2.72 14.12 15.27
CA LEU A 291 4.14 14.38 15.07
C LEU A 291 4.96 14.61 16.35
N PHE A 292 4.46 15.40 17.31
CA PHE A 292 5.12 15.57 18.62
C PHE A 292 5.40 14.26 19.37
N GLU A 293 4.72 13.17 19.05
CA GLU A 293 4.96 11.84 19.63
C GLU A 293 6.14 11.14 18.94
N VAL A 294 6.51 11.57 17.72
CA VAL A 294 7.69 11.13 16.98
C VAL A 294 8.92 11.89 17.49
N ASN A 295 9.47 11.43 18.61
CA ASN A 295 10.73 11.96 19.14
C ASN A 295 11.93 11.36 18.38
N ILE A 296 13.11 12.00 18.45
CA ILE A 296 14.39 11.48 17.95
C ILE A 296 14.64 10.05 18.41
N LYS A 297 14.20 9.67 19.62
CA LYS A 297 14.27 8.27 20.10
C LYS A 297 13.44 7.28 19.28
N LEU A 298 12.27 7.68 18.79
CA LEU A 298 11.40 6.86 17.93
C LEU A 298 12.05 6.67 16.55
N LEU A 299 12.64 7.73 16.01
CA LEU A 299 13.45 7.64 14.80
C LEU A 299 14.67 6.74 15.04
N CYS A 300 15.43 6.92 16.12
CA CYS A 300 16.55 6.05 16.47
C CYS A 300 16.15 4.57 16.62
N ALA A 301 14.98 4.25 17.18
CA ALA A 301 14.48 2.87 17.28
C ALA A 301 14.12 2.25 15.92
N ILE A 302 13.75 3.07 14.92
CA ILE A 302 13.57 2.63 13.52
C ILE A 302 14.94 2.38 12.84
N PHE A 303 16.01 3.04 13.30
CA PHE A 303 17.31 3.10 12.63
C PHE A 303 18.47 2.33 13.31
N GLU A 304 18.31 1.81 14.53
CA GLU A 304 19.24 0.87 15.20
C GLU A 304 19.01 -0.59 14.72
#